data_AF-D2HRR4-F1
#
_entry.id   AF-D2HRR4-F1
#
_cell.length_a   1.000
_cell.length_b   1.000
_cell.length_c   1.000
_cell.angle_alpha   90.00
_cell.angle_beta   90.00
_cell.angle_gamma   90.00
#
_symmetry.space_group_name_H-M   'P 1'
#
loop_
_entity.id
_entity.type
_entity.pdbx_description
1 polymer ?
#
loop_
_entity_poly.entity_id
_entity_poly.type
_entity_poly.pdbx_seq_one_letter_code
_entity_poly.pdbx_strand_id
1 'polypeptide(L)' 'MVKLTAELIEQAAQYTNAVRDRELDLRGYKIPVIENLGATLDQFDAIDFSDNEIRKLDGFPLLRRLKTLLVNNNRI' A
#
# COMPACT_ATOMS: atom_id res chain seq x y z
N MET A 1 10.18 -13.11 -0.91
CA MET A 1 9.61 -12.16 0.05
C MET A 1 10.26 -10.82 -0.27
N VAL A 2 9.48 -9.86 -0.75
CA VAL A 2 9.99 -8.52 -1.12
C VAL A 2 9.69 -7.58 0.05
N LYS A 3 10.66 -6.74 0.42
CA LYS A 3 10.44 -5.70 1.43
C LYS A 3 9.67 -4.54 0.82
N LEU A 4 8.80 -3.89 1.59
CA LEU A 4 8.14 -2.68 1.14
C LEU A 4 9.11 -1.50 1.28
N THR A 5 9.93 -1.25 0.25
CA THR A 5 10.91 -0.15 0.25
C THR A 5 10.33 1.12 -0.37
N ALA A 6 11.01 2.25 -0.18
CA ALA A 6 10.63 3.51 -0.81
C ALA A 6 10.71 3.41 -2.35
N GLU A 7 11.73 2.74 -2.87
CA GLU A 7 11.92 2.53 -4.31
C GLU A 7 10.77 1.69 -4.91
N LEU A 8 10.28 0.70 -4.17
CA LEU A 8 9.11 -0.09 -4.61
C LEU A 8 7.86 0.80 -4.71
N ILE A 9 7.64 1.69 -3.73
CA ILE A 9 6.51 2.63 -3.73
C ILE A 9 6.59 3.60 -4.92
N GLU A 10 7.79 4.11 -5.22
CA GLU A 10 8.01 5.03 -6.34
C GLU A 10 7.77 4.37 -7.70
N GLN A 11 8.11 3.08 -7.85
CA GLN A 11 7.99 2.33 -9.10
C GLN A 11 6.62 1.66 -9.30
N ALA A 12 5.87 1.48 -8.21
CA ALA A 12 4.53 0.90 -8.23
C ALA A 12 3.55 1.72 -9.08
N ALA A 13 2.49 1.08 -9.56
CA ALA A 13 1.50 1.79 -10.37
C ALA A 13 0.74 2.81 -9.51
N GLN A 14 0.58 4.02 -10.04
CA GLN A 14 -0.10 5.13 -9.36
C GLN A 14 -1.08 5.77 -10.33
N TYR A 15 -2.37 5.75 -10.00
CA TYR A 15 -3.41 6.21 -10.91
C TYR A 15 -4.65 6.70 -10.16
N THR A 16 -5.58 7.31 -10.90
CA THR A 16 -6.92 7.60 -10.36
C THR A 16 -7.81 6.39 -10.65
N ASN A 17 -8.33 5.74 -9.62
CA ASN A 17 -9.13 4.52 -9.76
C ASN A 17 -10.57 4.80 -10.25
N ALA A 18 -11.37 3.75 -10.40
CA ALA A 18 -12.73 3.84 -10.94
C ALA A 18 -13.70 4.69 -10.09
N VAL A 19 -13.40 4.91 -8.80
CA VAL A 19 -14.20 5.74 -7.89
C VAL A 19 -13.59 7.13 -7.65
N ARG A 20 -12.60 7.52 -8.47
CA ARG A 20 -11.89 8.81 -8.45
C ARG A 20 -10.96 9.04 -7.26
N ASP A 21 -10.52 7.98 -6.60
CA ASP A 21 -9.47 8.04 -5.58
C ASP A 21 -8.08 7.95 -6.23
N ARG A 22 -7.09 8.68 -5.69
CA ARG A 22 -5.68 8.46 -6.05
C ARG A 22 -5.21 7.18 -5.38
N GLU A 23 -4.93 6.14 -6.17
CA GLU A 23 -4.59 4.80 -5.71
C GLU A 23 -3.11 4.47 -5.95
N LEU A 24 -2.50 3.81 -4.96
CA LEU A 24 -1.20 3.14 -5.05
C LEU A 24 -1.43 1.62 -5.12
N ASP A 25 -0.98 0.99 -6.19
CA ASP A 25 -1.11 -0.45 -6.39
C ASP A 25 0.15 -1.19 -5.93
N LEU A 26 0.05 -1.92 -4.82
CA LEU A 26 1.10 -2.77 -4.25
C LEU A 26 0.72 -4.25 -4.32
N ARG A 27 -0.04 -4.67 -5.33
CA ARG A 27 -0.50 -6.05 -5.46
C ARG A 27 0.61 -7.05 -5.78
N GLY A 28 0.52 -8.25 -5.21
CA GLY A 28 1.28 -9.41 -5.70
C GLY A 28 2.79 -9.45 -5.38
N TYR A 29 3.32 -8.50 -4.60
CA TYR A 29 4.75 -8.39 -4.31
C TYR A 29 5.25 -9.37 -3.23
N LYS A 30 4.36 -10.14 -2.60
CA LYS A 30 4.68 -10.99 -1.43
C LYS A 30 5.29 -10.17 -0.29
N ILE A 31 4.74 -8.97 -0.06
CA ILE A 31 5.09 -8.08 1.04
C ILE A 31 4.64 -8.73 2.35
N PRO A 32 5.53 -8.91 3.33
CA PRO A 32 5.18 -9.57 4.58
C PRO A 32 4.86 -8.62 5.73
N VAL A 33 5.32 -7.38 5.62
CA VAL A 33 5.31 -6.35 6.67
C VAL A 33 5.03 -5.01 5.99
N ILE A 34 4.14 -4.23 6.59
CA ILE A 34 3.87 -2.85 6.18
C ILE A 34 4.94 -1.96 6.83
N GLU A 35 5.71 -1.27 6.01
CA GLU A 35 6.81 -0.39 6.43
C GLU A 35 7.02 0.71 5.37
N ASN A 36 7.81 1.74 5.69
CA ASN A 36 8.24 2.79 4.76
C ASN A 36 7.14 3.59 4.04
N LEU A 37 5.88 3.51 4.50
CA LEU A 37 4.77 4.28 3.92
C LEU A 37 4.91 5.80 4.03
N GLY A 38 5.92 6.31 4.73
CA GLY A 38 6.29 7.73 4.69
C GLY A 38 6.69 8.20 3.29
N ALA A 39 7.24 7.30 2.46
CA ALA A 39 7.58 7.57 1.07
C ALA A 39 6.36 7.88 0.19
N THR A 40 5.14 7.56 0.65
CA THR A 40 3.91 7.91 -0.07
C THR A 40 3.57 9.40 -0.02
N LEU A 41 4.23 10.17 0.86
CA LEU A 41 4.02 11.61 1.07
C LEU A 41 2.54 12.00 1.25
N ASP A 42 1.73 11.10 1.82
CA ASP A 42 0.28 11.28 2.06
C ASP A 42 -0.51 11.65 0.79
N GLN A 43 -0.06 11.17 -0.39
CA GLN A 43 -0.66 11.53 -1.68
C GLN A 43 -1.88 10.69 -2.08
N PHE A 44 -2.10 9.56 -1.43
CA PHE A 44 -3.07 8.55 -1.87
C PHE A 44 -4.32 8.53 -1.00
N ASP A 45 -5.47 8.41 -1.66
CA ASP A 45 -6.76 8.18 -1.03
C ASP A 45 -6.98 6.67 -0.76
N ALA A 46 -6.36 5.80 -1.58
CA ALA A 46 -6.42 4.35 -1.46
C ALA A 46 -5.03 3.69 -1.62
N ILE A 47 -4.76 2.63 -0.87
CA ILE A 47 -3.60 1.75 -1.09
C ILE A 47 -4.11 0.31 -1.23
N ASP A 48 -3.69 -0.36 -2.29
CA ASP A 48 -4.04 -1.76 -2.55
C ASP A 48 -2.88 -2.71 -2.23
N PHE A 49 -3.02 -3.44 -1.13
CA PHE A 49 -2.11 -4.49 -0.65
C PHE A 49 -2.59 -5.90 -1.00
N SER A 50 -3.51 -6.07 -1.95
CA SER A 50 -4.07 -7.40 -2.27
C SER A 50 -2.99 -8.38 -2.75
N ASP A 51 -3.18 -9.67 -2.48
CA ASP A 51 -2.29 -10.76 -2.91
C ASP A 51 -0.85 -10.64 -2.37
N ASN A 52 -0.72 -10.25 -1.09
CA ASN A 52 0.55 -10.19 -0.36
C ASN A 52 0.63 -11.26 0.76
N GLU A 53 1.64 -11.17 1.62
CA GLU A 53 1.85 -12.10 2.75
C GLU A 53 1.81 -11.37 4.11
N ILE A 54 1.11 -10.23 4.18
CA ILE A 54 1.06 -9.37 5.36
C ILE A 54 0.40 -10.13 6.51
N ARG A 55 1.03 -10.10 7.68
CA ARG A 55 0.54 -10.80 8.90
C ARG A 55 -0.07 -9.89 9.95
N LYS A 56 0.07 -8.58 9.79
CA LYS A 56 -0.43 -7.61 10.75
C LYS A 56 -0.65 -6.27 10.06
N LEU A 57 -1.74 -5.61 10.41
CA LEU A 57 -2.02 -4.23 10.01
C LEU A 57 -1.41 -3.29 11.05
N ASP A 58 -0.12 -3.00 10.90
CA ASP A 58 0.63 -2.04 11.70
C ASP A 58 1.69 -1.31 10.86
N GLY A 59 2.56 -0.52 11.49
CA GLY A 59 3.66 0.16 10.78
C GLY A 59 3.25 1.39 9.96
N PHE A 60 2.00 1.84 10.05
CA PHE A 60 1.51 3.02 9.36
C PHE A 60 2.05 4.32 10.00
N PRO A 61 2.61 5.25 9.22
CA PRO A 61 2.80 6.63 9.66
C PRO A 61 1.46 7.36 9.69
N LEU A 62 1.47 8.63 10.12
CA LEU A 62 0.29 9.48 10.00
C LEU A 62 0.02 9.80 8.52
N LEU A 63 -1.06 9.24 7.97
CA LEU A 63 -1.56 9.50 6.62
C LEU A 63 -2.97 10.08 6.72
N ARG A 64 -3.12 11.40 6.56
CA ARG A 64 -4.40 12.10 6.76
C ARG A 64 -5.32 11.95 5.56
N ARG A 65 -4.76 11.68 4.38
CA ARG A 65 -5.52 11.56 3.13
C ARG A 65 -6.07 10.16 2.90
N LEU A 66 -5.37 9.14 3.40
CA LEU A 66 -5.73 7.74 3.20
C LEU A 66 -7.11 7.43 3.81
N LYS A 67 -8.02 6.94 2.97
CA LYS A 67 -9.40 6.59 3.34
C LYS A 67 -9.68 5.10 3.18
N THR A 68 -9.00 4.44 2.24
CA THR A 68 -9.28 3.06 1.85
C THR A 68 -8.03 2.19 1.89
N LEU A 69 -8.12 1.03 2.53
CA LEU A 69 -7.13 -0.04 2.48
C LEU A 69 -7.76 -1.29 1.84
N LEU A 70 -7.19 -1.76 0.74
CA LEU A 70 -7.55 -3.05 0.15
C LEU A 70 -6.50 -4.07 0.58
N VAL A 71 -6.92 -5.12 1.31
CA VAL A 71 -6.01 -6.08 1.95
C VAL A 71 -6.37 -7.54 1.62
N ASN A 72 -7.04 -7.76 0.48
CA ASN A 72 -7.53 -9.08 0.08
C ASN A 72 -6.37 -10.10 -0.01
N ASN A 73 -6.64 -11.36 0.31
CA ASN A 73 -5.69 -12.46 0.17
C ASN A 73 -4.33 -12.23 0.87
N ASN A 74 -4.36 -11.67 2.08
CA ASN A 74 -3.21 -11.61 2.98
C ASN A 74 -3.29 -12.70 4.08
N ARG A 75 -2.36 -12.68 5.03
CA ARG A 75 -2.25 -13.64 6.16
C ARG A 75 -2.47 -12.95 7.51
N ILE A 76 -3.39 -11.98 7.56
CA ILE A 76 -3.69 -11.10 8.72
C ILE A 76 -4.30 -11.90 9.86
#